data_AF-A0A2U1SXJ2-F1
#
_entry.id   AF-A0A2U1SXJ2-F1
#
_cell.length_a   1.000
_cell.length_b   1.000
_cell.length_c   1.000
_cell.angle_alpha   90.00
_cell.angle_beta   90.00
_cell.angle_gamma   90.00
#
_symmetry.space_group_name_H-M   'P 1'
#
loop_
_entity.id
_entity.type
_entity.pdbx_description
1 polymer ?
#
loop_
_entity_poly.entity_id
_entity_poly.type
_entity_poly.pdbx_seq_one_letter_code
_entity_poly.pdbx_strand_id
1 'polypeptide(L)'
;MERWAPQKNDVLGALADEILHNYARGRGVIGVDGRHNSGTAEFADDLAAMFLVQGRIVERTSLDGYTSVAAGVLTVDGEGFRREVVTPFRAQPGDAMLIVDGTGAHLPAVRGSWNFSIWLDSDADAEAKNHDAAGSSAEPGADTDARTAEAEYVYAEDPSRLATAIYNNRDPKHPRRVFADSC
;
A
#
# COMPACT_ATOMS: atom_id res chain seq x y z
N MET A 1 -20.02 -26.14 -10.91
CA MET A 1 -20.34 -24.70 -10.98
C MET A 1 -19.07 -23.96 -10.58
N GLU A 2 -18.20 -23.66 -11.54
CA GLU A 2 -17.04 -22.81 -11.28
C GLU A 2 -17.54 -21.40 -11.00
N ARG A 3 -17.29 -20.93 -9.78
CA ARG A 3 -17.63 -19.59 -9.33
C ARG A 3 -16.69 -18.63 -10.06
N TRP A 4 -17.20 -17.90 -11.06
CA TRP A 4 -16.44 -16.87 -11.80
C TRP A 4 -15.77 -15.92 -10.79
N ALA A 5 -14.45 -16.01 -10.66
CA ALA A 5 -13.64 -15.02 -9.97
C ALA A 5 -13.11 -14.06 -11.04
N PRO A 6 -13.30 -12.73 -10.87
CA PRO A 6 -12.64 -11.77 -11.75
C PRO A 6 -11.13 -12.03 -11.74
N GLN A 7 -10.48 -11.89 -12.89
CA GLN A 7 -9.02 -11.99 -12.93
C GLN A 7 -8.43 -10.77 -12.21
N LYS A 8 -7.24 -10.91 -11.61
CA LYS A 8 -6.52 -9.82 -10.92
C LYS A 8 -6.59 -8.48 -11.67
N ASN A 9 -6.36 -8.54 -12.98
CA ASN A 9 -6.36 -7.36 -13.85
C ASN A 9 -7.72 -6.68 -13.99
N ASP A 10 -8.83 -7.43 -13.91
CA ASP A 10 -10.18 -6.83 -13.96
C ASP A 10 -10.41 -5.99 -12.70
N VAL A 11 -10.00 -6.50 -11.53
CA VAL A 11 -10.14 -5.82 -10.24
C VAL A 11 -9.25 -4.57 -10.20
N LEU A 12 -7.99 -4.70 -10.58
CA LEU A 12 -7.04 -3.58 -10.59
C LEU A 12 -7.35 -2.56 -11.68
N GLY A 13 -7.87 -3.01 -12.83
CA GLY A 13 -8.33 -2.13 -13.90
C GLY A 13 -9.51 -1.26 -13.44
N ALA A 14 -10.48 -1.87 -12.74
CA ALA A 14 -11.60 -1.12 -12.16
C ALA A 14 -11.13 -0.11 -11.09
N LEU A 15 -10.12 -0.45 -10.28
CA LEU A 15 -9.51 0.47 -9.33
C LEU A 15 -8.79 1.63 -10.04
N ALA A 16 -8.02 1.34 -11.09
CA ALA A 16 -7.36 2.36 -11.89
C ALA A 16 -8.38 3.32 -12.52
N ASP A 17 -9.47 2.80 -13.09
CA ASP A 17 -10.55 3.59 -13.66
C ASP A 17 -11.19 4.53 -12.61
N GLU A 18 -11.45 4.04 -11.39
CA GLU A 18 -11.96 4.85 -10.29
C GLU A 18 -11.00 5.98 -9.91
N ILE A 19 -9.71 5.67 -9.76
CA ILE A 19 -8.70 6.67 -9.43
C ILE A 19 -8.61 7.70 -10.54
N LEU A 20 -8.58 7.28 -11.81
CA LEU A 20 -8.54 8.18 -12.95
C LEU A 20 -9.81 9.00 -13.10
N HIS A 21 -10.98 8.50 -12.69
CA HIS A 21 -12.21 9.27 -12.70
C HIS A 21 -12.09 10.53 -11.82
N ASN A 22 -11.46 10.41 -10.65
CA ASN A 22 -11.35 11.49 -9.66
C ASN A 22 -10.06 12.31 -9.80
N TYR A 23 -8.97 11.69 -10.28
CA TYR A 23 -7.63 12.27 -10.36
C TYR A 23 -7.06 12.20 -11.80
N ALA A 24 -7.91 12.43 -12.80
CA ALA A 24 -7.53 12.34 -14.21
C ALA A 24 -6.38 13.29 -14.60
N ARG A 25 -6.23 14.43 -13.92
CA ARG A 25 -5.32 15.52 -14.30
C ARG A 25 -4.35 15.85 -13.19
N GLY A 26 -3.21 16.43 -13.59
CA GLY A 26 -2.11 16.76 -12.69
C GLY A 26 -1.38 15.52 -12.21
N ARG A 27 -0.73 15.68 -11.05
CA ARG A 27 0.16 14.68 -10.47
C ARG A 27 -0.45 14.07 -9.21
N GLY A 28 -1.05 12.90 -9.39
CA GLY A 28 -1.70 12.14 -8.31
C GLY A 28 -0.69 11.29 -7.55
N VAL A 29 -0.80 11.27 -6.22
CA VAL A 29 0.01 10.42 -5.34
C VAL A 29 -0.89 9.39 -4.66
N ILE A 30 -0.56 8.12 -4.78
CA ILE A 30 -1.35 6.99 -4.29
C ILE A 30 -0.54 6.26 -3.24
N GLY A 31 -1.09 6.13 -2.03
CA GLY A 31 -0.49 5.30 -0.98
C GLY A 31 -1.07 3.89 -0.99
N VAL A 32 -0.22 2.87 -0.98
CA VAL A 32 -0.60 1.45 -0.82
C VAL A 32 0.00 0.97 0.50
N ASP A 33 -0.86 0.94 1.51
CA ASP A 33 -0.50 0.52 2.85
C ASP A 33 -0.96 -0.90 3.13
N GLY A 34 -0.31 -1.53 4.09
CA GLY A 34 -0.62 -2.87 4.54
C GLY A 34 0.38 -3.28 5.60
N ARG A 35 0.11 -4.40 6.26
CA ARG A 35 1.09 -5.02 7.17
C ARG A 35 2.33 -5.46 6.42
N HIS A 36 3.44 -5.69 7.13
CA HIS A 36 4.61 -6.31 6.53
C HIS A 36 4.24 -7.63 5.83
N ASN A 37 4.78 -7.81 4.63
CA ASN A 37 4.47 -8.89 3.71
C ASN A 37 2.98 -9.08 3.34
N SER A 38 2.17 -8.01 3.38
CA SER A 38 0.81 -8.04 2.80
C SER A 38 0.79 -7.99 1.26
N GLY A 39 1.96 -7.97 0.62
CA GLY A 39 2.11 -7.86 -0.83
C GLY A 39 1.87 -6.45 -1.37
N THR A 40 2.13 -5.40 -0.59
CA THR A 40 1.97 -3.98 -1.01
C THR A 40 2.77 -3.67 -2.26
N ALA A 41 4.03 -4.09 -2.34
CA ALA A 41 4.89 -3.88 -3.49
C ALA A 41 4.33 -4.54 -4.76
N GLU A 42 3.99 -5.83 -4.69
CA GLU A 42 3.40 -6.57 -5.82
C GLU A 42 2.06 -5.97 -6.27
N PHE A 43 1.19 -5.65 -5.32
CA PHE A 43 -0.10 -5.01 -5.60
C PHE A 43 0.08 -3.65 -6.30
N ALA A 44 1.04 -2.85 -5.84
CA ALA A 44 1.33 -1.55 -6.39
C ALA A 44 1.97 -1.62 -7.78
N ASP A 45 2.81 -2.62 -8.05
CA ASP A 45 3.38 -2.88 -9.37
C ASP A 45 2.31 -3.32 -10.37
N ASP A 46 1.38 -4.19 -9.97
CA ASP A 46 0.27 -4.59 -10.82
C ASP A 46 -0.72 -3.45 -11.07
N LEU A 47 -0.97 -2.60 -10.08
CA LEU A 47 -1.77 -1.38 -10.27
C LEU A 47 -1.08 -0.39 -11.22
N ALA A 48 0.25 -0.24 -11.13
CA ALA A 48 1.03 0.56 -12.06
C ALA A 48 0.90 0.07 -13.50
N ALA A 49 0.93 -1.25 -13.70
CA ALA A 49 0.72 -1.86 -15.02
C ALA A 49 -0.66 -1.48 -15.60
N MET A 50 -1.71 -1.40 -14.78
CA MET A 50 -3.04 -0.98 -15.25
C MET A 50 -3.07 0.48 -15.69
N PHE A 51 -2.44 1.39 -14.94
CA PHE A 51 -2.31 2.78 -15.36
C PHE A 51 -1.51 2.95 -16.66
N LEU A 52 -0.43 2.16 -16.85
CA LEU A 52 0.36 2.16 -18.08
C LEU A 52 -0.47 1.70 -19.29
N VAL A 53 -1.27 0.64 -19.13
CA VAL A 53 -2.21 0.17 -20.18
C VAL A 53 -3.21 1.27 -20.57
N GLN A 54 -3.61 2.10 -19.61
CA GLN A 54 -4.50 3.26 -19.83
C GLN A 54 -3.76 4.52 -20.33
N GLY A 55 -2.47 4.42 -20.66
CA GLY A 55 -1.69 5.51 -21.26
C GLY A 55 -1.20 6.56 -20.26
N ARG A 56 -1.10 6.23 -18.97
CA ARG A 56 -0.59 7.13 -17.93
C ARG A 56 0.90 6.96 -17.73
N ILE A 57 1.58 8.05 -17.41
CA ILE A 57 2.94 8.02 -16.85
C ILE A 57 2.83 7.62 -15.38
N VAL A 58 3.61 6.64 -14.95
CA VAL A 58 3.60 6.12 -13.59
C VAL A 58 5.01 6.05 -13.03
N GLU A 59 5.19 6.52 -11.81
CA GLU A 59 6.40 6.39 -11.01
C GLU A 59 6.13 5.47 -9.81
N ARG A 60 7.12 4.66 -9.42
CA ARG A 60 7.05 3.71 -8.31
C ARG A 60 8.16 3.99 -7.31
N THR A 61 7.82 3.93 -6.04
CA THR A 61 8.78 3.98 -4.92
C THR A 61 8.15 3.33 -3.69
N SER A 62 8.96 3.10 -2.66
CA SER A 62 8.50 2.53 -1.40
C SER A 62 8.72 3.52 -0.24
N LEU A 63 7.79 3.52 0.71
CA LEU A 63 7.86 4.24 1.97
C LEU A 63 8.82 3.56 2.97
N ASP A 64 9.16 2.29 2.75
CA ASP A 64 9.95 1.50 3.70
C ASP A 64 11.35 2.11 3.97
N GLY A 65 11.92 2.85 3.00
CA GLY A 65 13.16 3.62 3.19
C GLY A 65 13.05 4.81 4.15
N TYR A 66 11.83 5.18 4.54
CA TYR A 66 11.50 6.26 5.47
C TYR A 66 10.83 5.75 6.74
N THR A 67 10.46 4.46 6.79
CA THR A 67 9.78 3.83 7.91
C THR A 67 10.80 3.13 8.83
N SER A 68 10.64 3.29 10.14
CA SER A 68 11.49 2.63 11.12
C SER A 68 10.75 2.37 12.43
N VAL A 69 11.23 1.43 13.23
CA VAL A 69 10.70 1.19 14.57
C VAL A 69 11.62 1.85 15.59
N ALA A 70 11.08 2.80 16.35
CA ALA A 70 11.78 3.51 17.40
C ALA A 70 11.06 3.32 18.72
N ALA A 71 11.76 2.79 19.73
CA ALA A 71 11.20 2.48 21.05
C ALA A 71 9.90 1.64 20.99
N GLY A 72 9.84 0.67 20.07
CA GLY A 72 8.68 -0.22 19.88
C GLY A 72 7.50 0.41 19.13
N VAL A 73 7.67 1.62 18.58
CA VAL A 73 6.62 2.33 17.83
C VAL A 73 7.03 2.45 16.36
N LEU A 74 6.10 2.15 15.46
CA LEU A 74 6.27 2.38 14.03
C LEU A 74 6.27 3.89 13.76
N THR A 75 7.33 4.37 13.12
CA THR A 75 7.52 5.80 12.80
C THR A 75 7.89 5.95 11.33
N VAL A 76 7.61 7.13 10.77
CA VAL A 76 7.98 7.47 9.40
C VAL A 76 8.57 8.88 9.35
N ASP A 77 9.70 9.04 8.66
CA ASP A 77 10.26 10.35 8.35
C ASP A 77 9.44 11.02 7.23
N GLY A 78 8.29 11.57 7.62
CA GLY A 78 7.37 12.21 6.69
C GLY A 78 7.91 13.51 6.09
N GLU A 79 8.84 14.20 6.75
CA GLU A 79 9.46 15.41 6.20
C GLU A 79 10.49 15.05 5.13
N GLY A 80 11.38 14.09 5.41
CA GLY A 80 12.32 13.54 4.43
C GLY A 80 11.58 13.01 3.20
N PHE A 81 10.57 12.16 3.41
CA PHE A 81 9.74 11.61 2.34
C PHE A 81 9.08 12.71 1.49
N ARG A 82 8.47 13.72 2.11
CA ARG A 82 7.85 14.82 1.36
C ARG A 82 8.88 15.63 0.56
N ARG A 83 10.03 15.92 1.15
CA ARG A 83 11.08 16.74 0.53
C ARG A 83 11.73 16.03 -0.66
N GLU A 84 11.95 14.73 -0.54
CA GLU A 84 12.75 13.95 -1.49
C GLU A 84 11.91 13.28 -2.57
N VAL A 85 10.66 12.93 -2.25
CA VAL A 85 9.77 12.19 -3.17
C VAL A 85 8.60 13.04 -3.62
N VAL A 86 7.74 13.48 -2.69
CA VAL A 86 6.44 14.09 -3.05
C VAL A 86 6.62 15.47 -3.69
N THR A 87 7.50 16.29 -3.14
CA THR A 87 7.71 17.68 -3.61
C THR A 87 8.33 17.69 -5.01
N PRO A 88 9.42 16.94 -5.29
CA PRO A 88 9.97 16.87 -6.63
C PRO A 88 9.01 16.26 -7.65
N PHE A 89 8.26 15.21 -7.26
CA PHE A 89 7.23 14.62 -8.12
C PHE A 89 6.20 15.67 -8.53
N ARG A 90 5.60 16.40 -7.57
CA ARG A 90 4.57 17.41 -7.85
C ARG A 90 5.07 18.64 -8.62
N ALA A 91 6.36 18.96 -8.53
CA ALA A 91 6.95 20.11 -9.22
C ALA A 91 7.15 19.87 -10.73
N GLN A 92 7.16 18.62 -11.18
CA GLN A 92 7.29 18.30 -12.60
C GLN A 92 5.98 18.63 -13.37
N PRO A 93 6.07 19.08 -14.64
CA PRO A 93 4.90 19.32 -15.46
C PRO A 93 4.21 18.01 -15.89
N GLY A 94 2.99 18.15 -16.41
CA GLY A 94 2.23 17.06 -17.04
C GLY A 94 1.41 16.21 -16.08
N ASP A 95 0.65 15.28 -16.67
CA ASP A 95 -0.22 14.34 -15.97
C ASP A 95 0.57 13.06 -15.65
N ALA A 96 0.68 12.67 -14.38
CA ALA A 96 1.40 11.47 -13.93
C ALA A 96 0.84 10.92 -12.62
N MET A 97 1.11 9.65 -12.33
CA MET A 97 0.76 8.98 -11.07
C MET A 97 2.03 8.54 -10.35
N LEU A 98 2.12 8.77 -9.05
CA LEU A 98 3.12 8.19 -8.16
C LEU A 98 2.42 7.18 -7.27
N ILE A 99 2.82 5.92 -7.33
CA ILE A 99 2.34 4.89 -6.39
C ILE A 99 3.45 4.60 -5.39
N VAL A 100 3.11 4.73 -4.11
CA VAL A 100 4.01 4.53 -2.98
C VAL A 100 3.49 3.37 -2.14
N ASP A 101 4.21 2.25 -2.16
CA ASP A 101 3.91 1.10 -1.32
C ASP A 101 4.68 1.16 0.00
N GLY A 102 4.23 0.41 1.01
CA GLY A 102 5.00 0.20 2.23
C GLY A 102 4.13 0.32 3.48
N THR A 103 4.72 -0.01 4.62
CA THR A 103 3.99 -0.06 5.89
C THR A 103 3.95 1.31 6.55
N GLY A 104 2.78 1.70 7.07
CA GLY A 104 2.61 2.95 7.83
C GLY A 104 2.26 4.15 6.96
N ALA A 105 1.76 3.94 5.74
CA ALA A 105 1.33 5.04 4.87
C ALA A 105 0.16 5.85 5.49
N HIS A 106 -0.63 5.29 6.40
CA HIS A 106 -1.65 6.05 7.13
C HIS A 106 -1.16 6.66 8.44
N LEU A 107 0.14 6.62 8.77
CA LEU A 107 0.67 7.39 9.89
C LEU A 107 0.45 8.91 9.67
N PRO A 108 0.14 9.70 10.73
CA PRO A 108 -0.17 11.12 10.59
C PRO A 108 0.88 11.94 9.84
N ALA A 109 2.15 11.56 9.96
CA ALA A 109 3.27 12.25 9.34
C ALA A 109 3.25 12.27 7.80
N VAL A 110 2.59 11.29 7.14
CA VAL A 110 2.53 11.18 5.67
C VAL A 110 1.11 11.09 5.12
N ARG A 111 0.09 10.89 5.96
CA ARG A 111 -1.32 10.75 5.56
C ARG A 111 -1.83 11.86 4.62
N GLY A 112 -1.37 13.11 4.84
CA GLY A 112 -1.75 14.26 4.00
C GLY A 112 -1.09 14.31 2.62
N SER A 113 -0.21 13.37 2.29
CA SER A 113 0.50 13.31 1.00
C SER A 113 -0.33 12.66 -0.11
N TRP A 114 -1.31 11.83 0.26
CA TRP A 114 -2.04 10.97 -0.67
C TRP A 114 -3.24 11.68 -1.28
N ASN A 115 -3.41 11.56 -2.59
CA ASN A 115 -4.67 11.88 -3.27
C ASN A 115 -5.67 10.72 -3.11
N PHE A 116 -5.17 9.49 -3.13
CA PHE A 116 -5.93 8.27 -2.92
C PHE A 116 -5.09 7.32 -2.06
N SER A 117 -5.71 6.58 -1.15
CA SER A 117 -4.98 5.60 -0.33
C SER A 117 -5.70 4.27 -0.24
N ILE A 118 -4.92 3.20 -0.17
CA ILE A 118 -5.37 1.82 -0.18
C ILE A 118 -4.84 1.15 1.09
N TRP A 119 -5.71 0.41 1.79
CA TRP A 119 -5.30 -0.53 2.82
C TRP A 119 -5.43 -1.97 2.28
N LEU A 120 -4.33 -2.71 2.32
CA LEU A 120 -4.31 -4.14 2.04
C LEU A 120 -4.55 -4.90 3.34
N ASP A 121 -5.72 -5.51 3.41
CA ASP A 121 -6.07 -6.46 4.45
C ASP A 121 -5.47 -7.83 4.12
N SER A 122 -4.42 -8.19 4.86
CA SER A 122 -3.93 -9.56 4.96
C SER A 122 -4.18 -10.04 6.39
N ASP A 123 -4.81 -11.21 6.53
CA ASP A 123 -4.67 -11.96 7.79
C ASP A 123 -3.19 -12.29 7.91
N ALA A 124 -2.53 -11.72 8.90
CA ALA A 124 -1.10 -11.84 9.17
C ALA A 124 -0.61 -13.30 9.36
N ASP A 125 -1.51 -14.29 9.31
CA ASP A 125 -1.24 -15.71 9.49
C ASP A 125 -1.05 -16.50 8.17
N ALA A 126 -1.33 -15.91 7.01
CA ALA A 126 -1.25 -16.65 5.73
C ALA A 126 0.20 -16.96 5.31
N GLU A 127 1.15 -16.08 5.63
CA GLU A 127 2.56 -16.27 5.25
C GLU A 127 3.43 -16.98 6.29
N ALA A 128 3.04 -16.98 7.56
CA ALA A 128 3.70 -17.80 8.58
C ALA A 128 3.71 -19.30 8.21
N LYS A 129 2.84 -19.72 7.29
CA LYS A 129 2.78 -21.10 6.76
C LYS A 129 3.60 -21.33 5.49
N ASN A 130 4.09 -20.27 4.84
CA ASN A 130 4.86 -20.36 3.59
C ASN A 130 6.36 -20.04 3.78
N HIS A 131 6.76 -19.46 4.91
CA HIS A 131 8.15 -19.07 5.20
C HIS A 131 9.00 -20.18 5.86
N ASP A 132 8.49 -21.40 6.01
CA ASP A 132 9.31 -22.55 6.42
C ASP A 132 10.31 -23.01 5.33
N ALA A 133 10.33 -22.34 4.15
CA ALA A 133 11.16 -22.73 3.01
C ALA A 133 12.30 -21.76 2.65
N ALA A 134 12.40 -20.57 3.26
CA ALA A 134 13.49 -19.63 2.99
C ALA A 134 14.18 -19.23 4.29
N GLY A 135 15.34 -19.84 4.56
CA GLY A 135 16.17 -19.51 5.72
C GLY A 135 16.59 -18.04 5.68
N SER A 136 16.01 -17.22 6.56
CA SER A 136 16.40 -15.84 6.78
C SER A 136 17.47 -15.75 7.87
N SER A 137 18.51 -14.95 7.61
CA SER A 137 19.60 -14.61 8.53
C SER A 137 19.26 -13.41 9.45
N ALA A 138 17.99 -13.03 9.57
CA ALA A 138 17.55 -11.98 10.48
C ALA A 138 17.65 -12.44 11.94
N GLU A 139 18.10 -11.56 12.83
CA GLU A 139 18.08 -11.85 14.26
C GLU A 139 16.63 -12.09 14.72
N PRO A 140 16.31 -13.20 15.41
CA PRO A 140 14.94 -13.59 15.74
C PRO A 140 14.11 -12.53 16.49
N GLY A 141 14.75 -11.55 17.14
CA GLY A 141 14.08 -10.49 17.89
C GLY A 141 13.60 -9.30 17.04
N ALA A 142 14.33 -8.92 15.98
CA ALA A 142 14.02 -7.71 15.22
C ALA A 142 12.70 -7.81 14.43
N ASP A 143 12.42 -9.00 13.89
CA ASP A 143 11.14 -9.29 13.21
C ASP A 143 9.96 -9.29 14.19
N THR A 144 10.18 -9.72 15.43
CA THR A 144 9.14 -9.71 16.48
C THR A 144 8.79 -8.29 16.92
N ASP A 145 9.80 -7.42 17.09
CA ASP A 145 9.61 -6.02 17.46
C ASP A 145 8.90 -5.24 16.36
N ALA A 146 9.24 -5.49 15.09
CA ALA A 146 8.58 -4.87 13.94
C ALA A 146 7.09 -5.24 13.85
N ARG A 147 6.77 -6.54 13.94
CA ARG A 147 5.38 -7.01 13.96
C ARG A 147 4.57 -6.47 15.13
N THR A 148 5.21 -6.31 16.29
CA THR A 148 4.57 -5.73 17.48
C THR A 148 4.25 -4.26 17.26
N ALA A 149 5.21 -3.49 16.75
CA ALA A 149 5.02 -2.07 16.42
C ALA A 149 3.94 -1.87 15.35
N GLU A 150 3.86 -2.75 14.36
CA GLU A 150 2.81 -2.74 13.34
C GLU A 150 1.42 -3.08 13.91
N ALA A 151 1.33 -4.06 14.80
CA ALA A 151 0.07 -4.39 15.47
C ALA A 151 -0.46 -3.20 16.28
N GLU A 152 0.44 -2.52 17.01
CA GLU A 152 0.10 -1.29 17.74
C GLU A 152 -0.33 -0.18 16.79
N TYR A 153 0.38 0.01 15.67
CA TYR A 153 0.00 0.97 14.63
C TYR A 153 -1.41 0.70 14.09
N VAL A 154 -1.71 -0.55 13.71
CA VAL A 154 -3.04 -0.93 13.19
C VAL A 154 -4.12 -0.69 14.24
N TYR A 155 -3.84 -0.99 15.50
CA TYR A 155 -4.76 -0.75 16.61
C TYR A 155 -4.99 0.74 16.86
N ALA A 156 -3.92 1.54 16.89
CA ALA A 156 -3.96 2.95 17.27
C ALA A 156 -4.53 3.85 16.16
N GLU A 157 -4.17 3.60 14.90
CA GLU A 157 -4.53 4.47 13.78
C GLU A 157 -5.73 3.96 12.96
N ASP A 158 -6.06 2.66 13.06
CA ASP A 158 -7.10 2.01 12.27
C ASP A 158 -7.03 2.38 10.77
N PRO A 159 -5.96 1.97 10.07
CA PRO A 159 -5.72 2.36 8.68
C PRO A 159 -6.83 1.94 7.74
N SER A 160 -7.57 0.87 8.08
CA SER A 160 -8.73 0.41 7.31
C SER A 160 -9.83 1.47 7.22
N ARG A 161 -10.06 2.23 8.31
CA ARG A 161 -11.02 3.34 8.33
C ARG A 161 -10.51 4.62 7.68
N LEU A 162 -9.20 4.80 7.63
CA LEU A 162 -8.56 5.96 7.03
C LEU A 162 -8.39 5.83 5.50
N ALA A 163 -8.31 4.60 5.00
CA ALA A 163 -8.09 4.33 3.59
C ALA A 163 -9.29 4.70 2.72
N THR A 164 -9.02 5.14 1.49
CA THR A 164 -10.08 5.40 0.51
C THR A 164 -10.67 4.09 -0.04
N ALA A 165 -9.84 3.05 -0.15
CA ALA A 165 -10.26 1.71 -0.55
C ALA A 165 -9.55 0.63 0.27
N ILE A 166 -10.26 -0.47 0.51
CA ILE A 166 -9.74 -1.63 1.24
C ILE A 166 -9.75 -2.82 0.29
N TYR A 167 -8.65 -3.57 0.25
CA TYR A 167 -8.55 -4.80 -0.53
C TYR A 167 -8.08 -5.94 0.36
N ASN A 168 -8.82 -7.05 0.34
CA ASN A 168 -8.31 -8.31 0.83
C ASN A 168 -7.33 -8.88 -0.20
N ASN A 169 -6.07 -9.06 0.21
CA ASN A 169 -4.99 -9.53 -0.65
C ASN A 169 -4.41 -10.88 -0.20
N ARG A 170 -5.22 -11.72 0.47
CA ARG A 170 -4.77 -13.04 0.97
C ARG A 170 -4.38 -14.02 -0.14
N ASP A 171 -5.04 -13.91 -1.28
CA ASP A 171 -4.63 -14.56 -2.53
C ASP A 171 -4.24 -13.45 -3.52
N PRO A 172 -2.93 -13.17 -3.70
CA PRO A 172 -2.47 -12.12 -4.59
C PRO A 172 -2.92 -12.31 -6.05
N LYS A 173 -3.35 -13.50 -6.46
CA LYS A 173 -3.90 -13.73 -7.80
C LYS A 173 -5.37 -13.36 -7.93
N HIS A 174 -6.07 -13.22 -6.81
CA HIS A 174 -7.50 -12.92 -6.75
C HIS A 174 -7.81 -11.89 -5.64
N PRO A 175 -7.23 -10.67 -5.70
CA PRO A 175 -7.53 -9.62 -4.73
C PRO A 175 -9.02 -9.25 -4.79
N ARG A 176 -9.59 -8.87 -3.65
CA ARG A 176 -11.03 -8.53 -3.56
C ARG A 176 -11.21 -7.23 -2.82
N ARG A 177 -11.98 -6.30 -3.41
CA ARG A 177 -12.39 -5.09 -2.69
C ARG A 177 -13.28 -5.46 -1.51
N VAL A 178 -12.97 -4.89 -0.35
CA VAL A 178 -13.77 -4.96 0.86
C VAL A 178 -14.41 -3.59 1.06
N PHE A 179 -15.67 -3.57 1.42
CA PHE A 179 -16.36 -2.37 1.86
C PHE A 179 -16.51 -2.48 3.36
N ALA A 180 -15.99 -1.50 4.11
CA ALA A 180 -16.21 -1.46 5.54
C ALA A 180 -17.72 -1.40 5.78
N ASP A 181 -18.25 -2.38 6.54
CA ASP A 181 -19.66 -2.40 6.89
C ASP A 181 -19.99 -1.10 7.62
N SER A 182 -20.70 -0.23 6.92
CA SER A 182 -21.19 1.03 7.46
C SER A 182 -22.34 0.68 8.41
N CYS A 183 -22.04 0.60 9.71
CA CYS A 183 -23.06 0.57 10.77
C CYS A 183 -23.53 2.00 11.08
#